data_AF-A0AAW2PMN6-F1
#
_entry.id   AF-A0AAW2PMN6-F1
#
_cell.length_a   1.000
_cell.length_b   1.000
_cell.length_c   1.000
_cell.angle_alpha   90.00
_cell.angle_beta   90.00
_cell.angle_gamma   90.00
#
_symmetry.space_group_name_H-M   'P 1'
#
loop_
_entity.id
_entity.type
_entity.pdbx_description
1 polymer ?
#
loop_
_entity_poly.entity_id
_entity_poly.type
_entity_poly.pdbx_seq_one_letter_code
_entity_poly.pdbx_strand_id
1 'polypeptide(L)'
;MLVMGGRLVYFYPVLREEDSPEPTFPEHPCFELIATCEQILSYRYSRVLLTMVKVAPYSEEIELAAKLKHMEFKENHLKWLEDGNLHSAVFSPADVQINGTGEKFSSKPKYRGKYV
;
A
#
# COMPACT_ATOMS: atom_id res chain seq x y z
N MET A 1 -19.18 -10.71 -11.45
CA MET A 1 -17.74 -10.68 -11.84
C MET A 1 -17.56 -9.75 -13.03
N LEU A 2 -16.39 -9.13 -13.17
CA LEU A 2 -16.03 -8.36 -14.37
C LEU A 2 -16.01 -9.28 -15.60
N VAL A 3 -16.56 -8.82 -16.73
CA VAL A 3 -16.51 -9.54 -18.02
C VAL A 3 -15.12 -9.45 -18.66
N MET A 4 -14.82 -10.33 -19.62
CA MET A 4 -13.58 -10.25 -20.41
C MET A 4 -13.51 -8.92 -21.15
N GLY A 5 -12.34 -8.27 -21.14
CA GLY A 5 -12.16 -6.91 -21.66
C GLY A 5 -12.76 -5.80 -20.78
N GLY A 6 -13.48 -6.15 -19.71
CA GLY A 6 -13.94 -5.19 -18.71
C GLY A 6 -12.75 -4.51 -18.02
N ARG A 7 -12.95 -3.26 -17.60
CA ARG A 7 -11.91 -2.45 -16.94
C ARG A 7 -12.14 -2.35 -15.45
N LEU A 8 -11.07 -2.53 -14.68
CA LEU A 8 -10.99 -2.22 -13.27
C LEU A 8 -10.19 -0.92 -13.13
N VAL A 9 -10.82 0.12 -12.61
CA VAL A 9 -10.23 1.46 -12.47
C VAL A 9 -10.33 1.91 -11.03
N TYR A 10 -9.21 2.26 -10.40
CA TYR A 10 -9.16 2.66 -9.00
C TYR A 10 -7.94 3.53 -8.69
N PHE A 11 -8.02 4.29 -7.60
CA PHE A 11 -6.88 5.06 -7.09
C PHE A 11 -6.05 4.21 -6.13
N TYR A 12 -4.74 4.19 -6.35
CA TYR A 12 -3.74 3.57 -5.49
C TYR A 12 -2.94 4.66 -4.75
N PRO A 13 -2.88 4.66 -3.41
CA PRO A 13 -2.15 5.66 -2.66
C PRO A 13 -0.63 5.49 -2.83
N VAL A 14 0.10 6.59 -3.01
CA VAL A 14 1.56 6.58 -3.17
C VAL A 14 2.19 7.61 -2.24
N LEU A 15 3.25 7.21 -1.56
CA LEU A 15 4.13 8.09 -0.80
C LEU A 15 5.17 8.67 -1.75
N ARG A 16 5.35 9.98 -1.75
CA ARG A 16 6.36 10.67 -2.55
C ARG A 16 7.54 11.02 -1.65
N GLU A 17 8.63 10.27 -1.75
CA GLU A 17 9.93 10.60 -1.15
C GLU A 17 10.95 10.71 -2.28
N GLU A 18 11.86 11.70 -2.22
CA GLU A 18 12.83 11.96 -3.32
C GLU A 18 13.72 10.76 -3.61
N ASP A 19 14.02 9.94 -2.60
CA ASP A 19 14.85 8.75 -2.71
C ASP A 19 14.03 7.43 -2.78
N SER A 20 12.70 7.52 -2.90
CA SER A 20 11.87 6.31 -2.97
C SER A 20 11.98 5.63 -4.34
N PRO A 21 12.09 4.30 -4.39
CA PRO A 21 11.99 3.57 -5.65
C PRO A 21 10.61 3.79 -6.27
N GLU A 22 10.53 3.63 -7.60
CA GLU A 22 9.25 3.73 -8.30
C GLU A 22 8.19 2.82 -7.65
N PRO A 23 6.94 3.29 -7.53
CA PRO A 23 5.91 2.53 -6.86
C PRO A 23 5.61 1.25 -7.64
N THR A 24 5.70 0.11 -6.96
CA THR A 24 5.22 -1.17 -7.50
C THR A 24 3.71 -1.27 -7.31
N PHE A 25 3.00 -1.49 -8.42
CA PHE A 25 1.54 -1.61 -8.39
C PHE A 25 1.10 -3.06 -8.20
N PRO A 26 -0.11 -3.30 -7.67
CA PRO A 26 -0.66 -4.64 -7.56
C PRO A 26 -0.75 -5.32 -8.93
N GLU A 27 -0.37 -6.60 -8.99
CA GLU A 27 -0.49 -7.43 -10.18
C GLU A 27 -1.46 -8.59 -9.93
N HIS A 28 -2.08 -9.07 -11.00
CA HIS A 28 -2.97 -10.23 -10.93
C HIS A 28 -2.98 -10.99 -12.27
N PRO A 29 -2.91 -12.33 -12.29
CA PRO A 29 -2.83 -13.11 -13.54
C PRO A 29 -3.98 -12.86 -14.53
N CYS A 30 -5.16 -12.54 -14.02
CA CYS A 30 -6.32 -12.21 -14.86
C CYS A 30 -6.38 -10.76 -15.36
N PHE A 31 -5.47 -9.88 -14.94
CA PHE A 31 -5.52 -8.46 -15.24
C PHE A 31 -4.19 -7.95 -15.76
N GLU A 32 -4.27 -7.05 -16.75
CA GLU A 32 -3.12 -6.33 -17.28
C GLU A 32 -3.28 -4.84 -17.01
N LEU A 33 -2.22 -4.19 -16.52
CA LEU A 33 -2.19 -2.74 -16.31
C LEU A 33 -1.97 -2.03 -17.65
N ILE A 34 -2.96 -1.26 -18.10
CA ILE A 34 -2.93 -0.61 -19.42
C ILE A 34 -2.66 0.89 -19.36
N ALA A 35 -2.92 1.53 -18.21
CA ALA A 35 -2.62 2.94 -18.02
C ALA A 35 -2.49 3.29 -16.53
N THR A 36 -1.65 4.28 -16.27
CA THR A 36 -1.47 4.91 -14.96
C THR A 36 -1.54 6.43 -15.12
N CYS A 37 -2.07 7.12 -14.12
CA CYS A 37 -2.07 8.59 -14.08
C CYS A 37 -1.91 9.06 -12.63
N GLU A 38 -0.83 9.77 -12.33
CA GLU A 38 -0.59 10.28 -10.99
C GLU A 38 -1.35 11.59 -10.75
N GLN A 39 -2.00 11.68 -9.59
CA GLN A 39 -2.55 12.90 -9.04
C GLN A 39 -1.84 13.24 -7.73
N ILE A 40 -1.08 14.33 -7.74
CA ILE A 40 -0.42 14.88 -6.55
C ILE A 40 -1.46 15.51 -5.63
N LEU A 41 -1.48 15.09 -4.36
CA LEU A 41 -2.38 15.64 -3.35
C LEU A 41 -1.66 16.61 -2.41
N SER A 42 -0.41 16.30 -2.07
CA SER A 42 0.48 17.11 -1.24
C SER A 42 1.95 16.83 -1.60
N TYR A 43 2.88 17.50 -0.92
CA TYR A 43 4.31 17.25 -1.08
C TYR A 43 4.70 15.77 -0.86
N ARG A 44 4.11 15.12 0.17
CA ARG A 44 4.47 13.75 0.57
C ARG A 44 3.53 12.67 0.05
N TYR A 45 2.37 13.04 -0.47
CA TYR A 45 1.33 12.08 -0.83
C TYR A 45 0.75 12.38 -2.21
N SER A 46 0.66 11.33 -3.02
CA SER A 46 -0.09 11.31 -4.26
C SER A 46 -0.99 10.07 -4.32
N ARG A 47 -1.78 9.99 -5.37
CA ARG A 47 -2.53 8.79 -5.73
C ARG A 47 -2.39 8.53 -7.22
N VAL A 48 -2.25 7.28 -7.62
CA VAL A 48 -2.15 6.89 -9.02
C VAL A 48 -3.48 6.24 -9.42
N LEU A 49 -4.13 6.76 -10.45
CA LEU A 49 -5.27 6.12 -11.09
C LEU A 49 -4.76 4.95 -11.92
N LEU A 50 -4.99 3.73 -11.46
CA LEU A 50 -4.65 2.50 -12.16
C LEU A 50 -5.82 2.07 -13.03
N THR A 51 -5.54 1.79 -14.30
CA THR A 51 -6.52 1.21 -15.23
C THR A 51 -6.02 -0.15 -15.65
N MET A 52 -6.75 -1.18 -15.24
CA MET A 52 -6.47 -2.57 -15.59
C MET A 52 -7.57 -3.14 -16.47
N VAL A 53 -7.23 -4.03 -17.38
CA VAL A 53 -8.19 -4.75 -18.22
C VAL A 53 -8.17 -6.24 -17.89
N LYS A 54 -9.34 -6.87 -17.83
CA LYS A 54 -9.44 -8.31 -17.60
C LYS A 54 -9.09 -9.08 -18.87
N VAL A 55 -7.97 -9.79 -18.84
CA VAL A 55 -7.39 -10.52 -19.99
C VAL A 55 -7.56 -12.04 -19.90
N ALA A 56 -7.84 -12.58 -18.72
CA ALA A 56 -8.07 -14.02 -18.52
C ALA A 56 -9.28 -14.30 -17.59
N PRO A 57 -9.94 -15.47 -17.74
CA PRO A 57 -10.92 -15.93 -16.78
C PRO A 57 -10.27 -16.25 -15.42
N TYR A 58 -11.08 -16.27 -14.37
CA TYR A 58 -10.62 -16.69 -13.05
C TYR A 58 -10.72 -18.22 -12.98
N SER A 59 -9.57 -18.90 -12.98
CA SER A 59 -9.52 -20.36 -12.97
C SER A 59 -9.53 -20.93 -11.55
N GLU A 60 -9.83 -22.23 -11.44
CA GLU A 60 -9.82 -22.95 -10.17
C GLU A 60 -8.42 -22.95 -9.52
N GLU A 61 -7.34 -22.97 -10.33
CA GLU A 61 -5.98 -22.90 -9.78
C GLU A 61 -5.70 -21.55 -9.11
N ILE A 62 -6.17 -20.45 -9.71
CA ILE A 62 -6.06 -19.11 -9.14
C ILE A 62 -6.87 -19.02 -7.85
N GLU A 63 -8.07 -19.61 -7.84
CA GLU A 63 -8.91 -19.66 -6.63
C GLU A 63 -8.23 -20.41 -5.49
N LEU A 64 -7.65 -21.58 -5.77
CA LEU A 64 -6.92 -22.37 -4.80
C LEU A 64 -5.71 -21.58 -4.27
N ALA A 65 -4.91 -20.99 -5.17
CA ALA A 65 -3.76 -20.17 -4.78
C ALA A 65 -4.16 -18.98 -3.91
N ALA A 66 -5.26 -18.31 -4.22
CA ALA A 66 -5.80 -17.21 -3.41
C ALA A 66 -6.24 -17.69 -2.01
N LYS A 67 -6.90 -18.85 -1.92
CA LYS A 67 -7.29 -19.46 -0.64
C LYS A 67 -6.08 -19.82 0.22
N LEU A 68 -5.06 -20.43 -0.37
CA LEU A 68 -3.83 -20.77 0.35
C LEU A 68 -3.13 -19.52 0.88
N LYS A 69 -2.94 -18.49 0.04
CA LYS A 69 -2.36 -17.20 0.46
C LYS A 69 -3.17 -16.54 1.57
N HIS A 70 -4.50 -16.62 1.51
CA HIS A 70 -5.36 -16.06 2.55
C HIS A 70 -5.20 -16.79 3.89
N MET A 71 -5.13 -18.12 3.87
CA MET A 71 -4.90 -18.93 5.07
C MET A 71 -3.52 -18.67 5.67
N GLU A 72 -2.48 -18.64 4.84
CA GLU A 72 -1.12 -18.29 5.25
C GLU A 72 -1.07 -16.89 5.90
N PHE A 73 -1.70 -15.90 5.27
CA PHE A 73 -1.78 -14.55 5.84
C PHE A 73 -2.47 -14.56 7.21
N LYS A 74 -3.57 -15.29 7.34
CA LYS A 74 -4.33 -15.38 8.60
C LYS A 74 -3.51 -16.02 9.71
N GLU A 75 -2.79 -17.09 9.42
CA GLU A 75 -1.90 -17.75 10.37
C GLU A 75 -0.74 -16.86 10.79
N ASN A 76 -0.09 -16.18 9.83
CA ASN A 76 1.00 -15.25 10.10
C ASN A 76 0.52 -14.03 10.90
N HIS A 77 -0.68 -13.51 10.59
CA HIS A 77 -1.29 -12.41 11.34
C HIS A 77 -1.60 -12.82 12.79
N LEU A 78 -2.10 -14.04 13.00
CA LEU A 78 -2.35 -14.57 14.34
C LEU A 78 -1.05 -14.69 15.15
N LYS A 79 0.00 -15.27 14.57
CA LYS A 79 1.33 -15.32 15.21
C LYS A 79 1.83 -13.94 15.59
N TRP A 80 1.64 -12.95 14.71
CA TRP A 80 2.08 -11.58 14.99
C TRP A 80 1.28 -10.90 16.11
N LEU A 81 0.01 -11.26 16.30
CA LEU A 81 -0.80 -10.81 17.44
C LEU A 81 -0.41 -11.50 18.75
N GLU A 82 -0.01 -12.77 18.69
CA GLU A 82 0.36 -13.56 19.87
C GLU A 82 1.79 -13.26 20.35
N ASP A 83 2.74 -13.14 19.42
CA ASP A 83 4.17 -12.94 19.71
C ASP A 83 4.58 -11.46 19.73
N GLY A 84 3.78 -10.57 19.11
CA GLY A 84 4.10 -9.15 18.91
C GLY A 84 3.18 -8.21 19.68
N ASN A 85 3.77 -7.18 20.32
CA ASN A 85 3.00 -6.03 20.77
C ASN A 85 2.72 -5.11 19.55
N LEU A 86 1.65 -5.44 18.82
CA LEU A 86 1.11 -4.69 17.66
C LEU A 86 1.17 -3.18 17.84
N HIS A 87 0.76 -2.71 19.02
CA HIS A 87 0.73 -1.29 19.33
C HIS A 87 2.14 -0.68 19.34
N SER A 88 3.11 -1.37 19.94
CA SER A 88 4.50 -0.90 19.91
C SER A 88 5.09 -0.94 18.48
N ALA A 89 4.84 -1.96 17.68
CA ALA A 89 5.40 -2.04 16.32
C ALA A 89 4.88 -0.92 15.40
N VAL A 90 3.61 -0.53 15.54
CA VAL A 90 2.95 0.46 14.67
C VAL A 90 3.13 1.90 15.18
N PHE A 91 3.10 2.10 16.51
CA PHE A 91 3.11 3.44 17.11
C PHE A 91 4.43 3.82 17.76
N SER A 92 5.43 2.93 17.79
CA SER A 92 6.76 3.35 18.26
C SER A 92 7.32 4.40 17.32
N PRO A 93 7.81 5.54 17.86
CA PRO A 93 8.53 6.51 17.05
C PRO A 93 9.72 5.81 16.40
N ALA A 94 9.92 6.01 15.10
CA ALA A 94 11.07 5.48 14.36
C ALA A 94 12.42 6.04 14.87
N ASP A 95 12.39 7.02 15.78
CA ASP A 95 13.55 7.81 16.20
C ASP A 95 14.35 7.22 17.36
N VAL A 96 14.11 5.98 17.80
CA VAL A 96 14.86 5.36 18.91
C VAL A 96 16.06 4.58 18.39
N GLN A 97 16.94 5.23 17.62
CA GLN A 97 18.35 4.86 17.49
C GLN A 97 19.24 6.09 17.29
N ILE A 98 19.38 6.93 18.32
CA ILE A 98 20.60 7.73 18.49
C ILE A 98 20.96 7.71 19.99
N ASN A 99 22.03 6.98 20.30
CA ASN A 99 22.76 7.14 21.54
C ASN A 99 23.26 8.59 21.65
N GLY A 100 22.93 9.26 22.76
CA GLY A 100 23.69 10.40 23.28
C GLY A 100 23.32 11.78 22.72
N THR A 101 22.84 12.63 23.64
CA THR A 101 22.97 14.11 23.66
C THR A 101 22.40 14.92 22.48
N GLY A 102 21.35 15.70 22.78
CA GLY A 102 21.20 17.05 22.21
C GLY A 102 20.03 17.27 21.23
N GLU A 103 19.13 18.15 21.66
CA GLU A 103 18.25 19.01 20.85
C GLU A 103 16.99 18.42 20.18
N LYS A 104 15.85 18.76 20.78
CA LYS A 104 14.51 18.63 20.20
C LYS A 104 14.34 19.58 19.02
N PHE A 105 14.48 19.10 17.79
CA PHE A 105 13.94 19.78 16.61
C PHE A 105 12.60 19.17 16.21
N SER A 106 11.49 19.74 16.70
CA SER A 106 10.15 19.44 16.17
C SER A 106 9.80 20.40 15.03
N SER A 107 10.42 20.23 13.87
CA SER A 107 10.05 20.96 12.64
C SER A 107 9.04 20.16 11.79
N LYS A 108 8.04 19.51 12.41
CA LYS A 108 6.95 18.91 11.62
C LYS A 108 6.04 20.05 11.11
N PRO A 109 5.88 20.25 9.80
CA PRO A 109 4.99 21.28 9.30
C PRO A 109 3.56 20.99 9.76
N LYS A 110 2.93 21.98 10.41
CA LYS A 110 1.52 21.92 10.83
C LYS A 110 0.67 21.64 9.60
N TYR A 111 -0.04 20.51 9.60
CA TYR A 111 -1.08 20.22 8.62
C TYR A 111 -2.14 21.32 8.70
N ARG A 112 -2.12 22.25 7.74
CA ARG A 112 -3.13 23.30 7.60
C ARG A 112 -4.25 22.71 6.74
N GLY A 113 -5.28 22.18 7.40
CA GLY A 113 -6.49 21.74 6.73
C GLY A 113 -7.02 22.85 5.82
N LYS A 114 -7.41 22.49 4.59
CA LYS A 114 -8.12 23.42 3.71
C LYS A 114 -9.54 23.56 4.26
N TYR A 115 -9.87 24.75 4.74
CA TYR A 115 -11.25 25.14 4.95
C TYR A 115 -11.90 25.28 3.56
N VAL A 116 -13.00 24.57 3.35
CA VAL A 116 -13.96 24.84 2.27
C VAL A 116 -14.88 25.95 2.76
#